data_AF-F4GTQ7-F1
#
_entry.id   AF-F4GTQ7-F1
#
_cell.length_a   1.000
_cell.length_b   1.000
_cell.length_c   1.000
_cell.angle_alpha   90.00
_cell.angle_beta   90.00
_cell.angle_gamma   90.00
#
_symmetry.space_group_name_H-M   'P 1'
#
loop_
_entity.id
_entity.type
_entity.pdbx_description
1 polymer ?
#
loop_
_entity_poly.entity_id
_entity_poly.type
_entity_poly.pdbx_seq_one_letter_code
_entity_poly.pdbx_strand_id
1 'polypeptide(L)'
;MFARFCSSWFGILLLVLWTWSLLFHLCNGIQHLVRDMGRNFGPPTRDRTHKPVYWSTGWLVIAVSVLLTVLVWIILAVQAGDSL
;
A
#
# COMPACT_ATOMS: atom_id res chain seq x y z
N MET A 1 -22.60 -2.01 -19.42
CA MET A 1 -21.96 -3.32 -19.15
C MET A 1 -20.91 -3.21 -18.06
N PHE A 2 -19.92 -2.32 -18.19
CA PHE A 2 -18.85 -2.13 -17.20
C PHE A 2 -19.34 -1.88 -15.76
N ALA A 3 -20.23 -0.90 -15.54
CA ALA A 3 -20.74 -0.59 -14.20
C ALA A 3 -21.41 -1.81 -13.51
N ARG A 4 -22.19 -2.60 -14.26
CA ARG A 4 -22.82 -3.82 -13.73
C ARG A 4 -21.80 -4.90 -13.35
N PHE A 5 -20.70 -4.99 -14.10
CA PHE A 5 -19.59 -5.88 -13.74
C PHE A 5 -18.87 -5.40 -12.48
N CYS A 6 -18.59 -4.10 -12.37
CA CYS A 6 -17.96 -3.52 -11.18
C CYS A 6 -18.79 -3.68 -9.90
N SER A 7 -20.12 -3.67 -10.00
CA SER A 7 -21.02 -3.94 -8.87
C SER A 7 -21.18 -5.43 -8.53
N SER A 8 -20.65 -6.34 -9.35
CA SER A 8 -20.64 -7.77 -9.01
C SER A 8 -19.63 -8.08 -7.91
N TRP A 9 -19.86 -9.14 -7.14
CA TRP A 9 -18.93 -9.56 -6.07
C TRP A 9 -17.49 -9.75 -6.59
N PHE A 10 -17.34 -10.27 -7.81
CA PHE A 10 -16.04 -10.47 -8.45
C PHE A 10 -15.41 -9.15 -8.89
N GLY A 11 -16.20 -8.22 -9.43
CA GLY A 11 -15.75 -6.88 -9.76
C GLY A 11 -15.26 -6.11 -8.54
N ILE A 12 -16.00 -6.18 -7.43
CA ILE A 12 -15.60 -5.58 -6.15
C ILE A 12 -14.28 -6.17 -5.66
N LEU A 13 -14.12 -7.50 -5.69
CA LEU A 13 -12.87 -8.15 -5.31
C LEU A 13 -11.68 -7.66 -6.13
N LEU A 14 -11.84 -7.53 -7.45
CA LEU A 14 -10.80 -6.98 -8.31
C LEU A 14 -10.48 -5.52 -7.98
N LEU A 15 -11.50 -4.69 -7.71
CA LEU A 15 -11.32 -3.29 -7.32
C LEU A 15 -10.55 -3.18 -6.00
N VAL A 16 -10.83 -4.04 -5.01
CA VAL A 16 -10.07 -4.08 -3.74
C VAL A 16 -8.60 -4.41 -4.01
N LEU A 17 -8.34 -5.47 -4.78
CA LEU A 17 -6.99 -5.94 -5.07
C LEU A 17 -6.19 -4.93 -5.90
N TRP A 18 -6.82 -4.26 -6.88
CA TRP A 18 -6.18 -3.19 -7.65
C TRP A 18 -5.90 -1.96 -6.80
N THR A 19 -6.83 -1.56 -5.93
CA THR A 19 -6.61 -0.46 -4.97
C THR A 19 -5.41 -0.76 -4.07
N TRP A 20 -5.34 -1.98 -3.53
CA TRP A 20 -4.21 -2.41 -2.71
C TRP A 20 -2.89 -2.44 -3.48
N SER A 21 -2.88 -2.98 -4.70
CA SER A 21 -1.70 -3.03 -5.57
C SER A 21 -1.13 -1.63 -5.83
N LEU A 22 -1.98 -0.64 -6.14
CA LEU A 22 -1.56 0.74 -6.37
C LEU A 22 -1.00 1.40 -5.10
N LEU A 23 -1.68 1.24 -3.95
CA LEU A 23 -1.22 1.81 -2.68
C LEU A 23 0.07 1.15 -2.20
N PHE A 24 0.20 -0.16 -2.38
CA PHE A 24 1.43 -0.89 -2.09
C PHE A 24 2.57 -0.43 -3.00
N HIS A 25 2.34 -0.25 -4.30
CA HIS A 25 3.34 0.27 -5.22
C HIS A 25 3.81 1.67 -4.84
N LEU A 26 2.87 2.57 -4.52
CA LEU A 26 3.17 3.93 -4.06
C LEU A 26 4.01 3.91 -2.76
N CYS A 27 3.59 3.15 -1.75
CA CYS A 27 4.30 3.07 -0.48
C CYS A 27 5.70 2.48 -0.65
N ASN A 28 5.88 1.47 -1.51
CA ASN A 28 7.20 0.97 -1.88
C ASN A 28 8.03 2.04 -2.60
N GLY A 29 7.44 2.76 -3.55
CA GLY A 29 8.10 3.87 -4.25
C GLY A 29 8.61 4.93 -3.30
N ILE A 30 7.79 5.36 -2.33
CA ILE A 30 8.18 6.30 -1.27
C ILE A 30 9.32 5.71 -0.43
N GLN A 31 9.23 4.45 -0.03
CA GLN A 31 10.29 3.77 0.71
C GLN A 31 11.61 3.77 -0.08
N HIS A 32 11.57 3.57 -1.40
CA HIS A 32 12.74 3.68 -2.27
C HIS A 32 13.29 5.10 -2.29
N LEU A 33 12.44 6.11 -2.54
CA LEU A 33 12.85 7.51 -2.53
C LEU A 33 13.47 7.93 -1.18
N VAL A 34 12.90 7.49 -0.06
CA VAL A 34 13.43 7.77 1.29
C VAL A 34 14.80 7.13 1.50
N ARG A 35 15.01 5.92 0.97
CA ARG A 35 16.32 5.26 0.99
C ARG A 35 17.34 6.01 0.12
N ASP A 36 16.92 6.49 -1.05
CA ASP A 36 17.77 7.24 -1.97
C ASP A 36 18.13 8.65 -1.45
N MET A 37 17.24 9.27 -0.68
CA MET A 37 17.46 10.58 -0.03
C MET A 37 18.32 10.52 1.24
N GLY A 38 18.82 9.34 1.63
CA GLY A 38 19.88 9.25 2.64
C GLY A 38 19.46 9.37 4.11
N ARG A 39 18.16 9.28 4.46
CA ARG A 39 17.78 9.02 5.87
C ARG A 39 18.09 7.55 6.22
N ASN A 40 19.35 7.31 6.59
CA ASN A 40 20.00 6.08 7.12
C ASN A 40 20.77 5.15 6.16
N PHE A 41 21.29 5.59 5.00
CA PHE A 41 22.23 4.74 4.25
C PHE A 41 23.37 5.55 3.62
N GLY A 42 24.42 5.81 4.41
CA GLY A 42 25.74 6.06 3.86
C GLY A 42 26.25 4.84 3.06
N PRO A 43 27.36 4.97 2.31
CA PRO A 43 27.90 3.94 1.41
C PRO A 43 27.99 2.54 2.08
N PRO A 44 27.97 1.46 1.27
CA PRO A 44 27.62 0.09 1.67
C PRO A 44 28.56 -0.48 2.74
N THR A 45 28.34 -0.09 3.99
CA THR A 45 28.69 -0.94 5.12
C THR A 45 27.55 -1.93 5.22
N ARG A 46 27.58 -2.92 4.31
CA ARG A 46 26.87 -4.18 4.47
C ARG A 46 27.51 -4.91 5.65
N ASP A 47 27.37 -4.33 6.83
CA ASP A 47 27.75 -4.97 8.06
C ASP A 47 26.87 -6.21 8.19
N ARG A 48 27.46 -7.39 7.98
CA ARG A 48 26.79 -8.69 8.15
C ARG A 48 26.32 -8.90 9.60
N THR A 49 26.70 -8.00 10.51
CA THR A 49 26.45 -8.05 11.95
C THR A 49 25.18 -7.29 12.36
N HIS A 50 24.73 -6.30 11.58
CA HIS A 50 23.50 -5.55 11.85
C HIS A 50 22.33 -6.05 11.00
N LYS A 51 21.19 -6.33 11.65
CA LYS A 51 19.96 -6.71 10.94
C LYS A 51 19.61 -5.61 9.95
N PRO A 52 19.46 -5.94 8.66
CA PRO A 52 19.21 -4.93 7.64
C PRO A 52 17.87 -4.22 7.87
N VAL A 53 17.92 -2.90 8.01
CA VAL A 53 16.73 -2.04 8.20
C VAL A 53 15.77 -2.11 6.99
N TYR A 54 16.25 -2.61 5.85
CA TYR A 54 15.43 -2.84 4.65
C TYR A 54 14.35 -3.91 4.88
N TRP A 55 14.56 -4.88 5.78
CA TRP A 55 13.57 -5.92 6.06
C TRP A 55 12.41 -5.40 6.91
N SER A 56 12.69 -4.58 7.93
CA SER A 56 11.66 -4.00 8.80
C SER A 56 10.82 -2.94 8.08
N THR A 57 11.44 -2.15 7.20
CA THR A 57 10.73 -1.16 6.38
C THR A 57 9.81 -1.80 5.34
N GLY A 58 10.15 -2.98 4.81
CA GLY A 58 9.26 -3.73 3.91
C GLY A 58 7.96 -4.18 4.57
N TRP A 59 8.04 -4.71 5.81
CA TRP A 59 6.84 -5.06 6.58
C TRP A 59 5.99 -3.83 6.93
N LEU A 60 6.64 -2.70 7.22
CA LEU A 60 5.95 -1.43 7.45
C LEU A 60 5.18 -0.99 6.20
N VAL A 61 5.78 -1.08 5.01
CA VAL A 61 5.12 -0.73 3.74
C VAL A 61 3.88 -1.61 3.49
N ILE A 62 3.95 -2.91 3.76
CA ILE A 62 2.79 -3.80 3.66
C ILE A 62 1.70 -3.40 4.65
N ALA A 63 2.05 -3.17 5.92
CA ALA A 63 1.07 -2.79 6.94
C ALA A 63 0.38 -1.46 6.61
N VAL A 64 1.16 -0.46 6.18
CA VAL A 64 0.64 0.85 5.78
C VAL A 64 -0.23 0.75 4.53
N SER A 65 0.16 -0.04 3.51
CA SER A 65 -0.65 -0.18 2.30
C SER A 65 -1.99 -0.88 2.55
N VAL A 66 -2.00 -1.89 3.42
CA VAL A 66 -3.24 -2.56 3.85
C VAL A 66 -4.12 -1.58 4.63
N LEU A 67 -3.56 -0.83 5.60
CA LEU A 67 -4.30 0.16 6.37
C LEU A 67 -4.93 1.23 5.46
N LEU A 68 -4.16 1.77 4.51
CA LEU A 68 -4.66 2.74 3.54
C LEU A 68 -5.78 2.16 2.67
N THR A 69 -5.65 0.89 2.26
CA THR A 69 -6.71 0.21 1.50
C THR A 69 -7.99 0.12 2.32
N VAL A 70 -7.89 -0.33 3.58
CA VAL A 70 -9.04 -0.40 4.48
C VAL A 70 -9.69 0.98 4.67
N LEU A 71 -8.90 2.04 4.86
CA LEU A 71 -9.39 3.40 5.01
C LEU A 71 -10.16 3.88 3.76
N VAL A 72 -9.63 3.64 2.56
CA VAL A 72 -10.33 3.99 1.31
C VAL A 72 -11.71 3.32 1.24
N TRP A 73 -11.79 2.03 1.58
CA TRP A 73 -13.04 1.28 1.50
C TRP A 73 -14.03 1.66 2.61
N ILE A 74 -13.56 2.01 3.82
CA ILE A 74 -14.42 2.57 4.87
C ILE A 74 -15.02 3.89 4.42
N ILE A 75 -14.21 4.80 3.88
CA ILE A 75 -14.69 6.11 3.39
C ILE A 75 -15.71 5.92 2.27
N LEU A 76 -15.45 5.01 1.32
CA LEU A 76 -16.40 4.68 0.26
C LEU A 76 -17.71 4.11 0.81
N ALA A 77 -17.64 3.22 1.81
CA ALA A 77 -18.83 2.65 2.43
C ALA A 77 -19.67 3.69 3.18
N VAL A 78 -19.02 4.63 3.89
CA VAL A 78 -19.71 5.75 4.56
C VAL A 78 -20.39 6.66 3.53
N GLN A 79 -19.68 7.08 2.47
CA GLN A 79 -20.26 7.92 1.41
C GLN A 79 -21.42 7.25 0.69
N ALA A 80 -21.33 5.94 0.46
CA ALA A 80 -22.44 5.17 -0.13
C ALA A 80 -23.65 5.11 0.81
N GLY A 81 -23.44 5.01 2.13
CA GLY A 81 -24.49 5.03 3.13
C GLY A 81 -25.19 6.39 3.27
N ASP A 82 -24.45 7.50 3.17
CA ASP A 82 -25.00 8.86 3.22
C ASP A 82 -25.81 9.25 1.96
N SER A 83 -25.66 8.48 0.88
CA SER A 83 -26.34 8.72 -0.41
C SER A 83 -27.67 7.97 -0.59
N LEU A 84 -28.13 7.26 0.44
CA LEU A 84 -29.39 6.50 0.50
C LEU A 84 -30.43 7.20 1.38
#